data_AF-A0A838R592-F1
#
_entry.id   AF-A0A838R592-F1
#
_cell.length_a   1.000
_cell.length_b   1.000
_cell.length_c   1.000
_cell.angle_alpha   90.00
_cell.angle_beta   90.00
_cell.angle_gamma   90.00
#
_symmetry.space_group_name_H-M   'P 1'
#
loop_
_entity.id
_entity.type
_entity.pdbx_description
1 polymer ?
#
loop_
_entity_poly.entity_id
_entity_poly.type
_entity_poly.pdbx_seq_one_letter_code
_entity_poly.pdbx_strand_id
1 'polypeptide(L)'
;MPGAKFVAMKQQAGQPIADVMTPEEFRRAFDRPFVELGFAEAEIGHRIERFGHVAQVRSVYETRYTADGPVLSRGVNYLLLYWDGTRWWITAAVWDDERPDNPILDSWIGLRERVQ
;
A
#
# COMPACT_ATOMS: atom_id res chain seq x y z
N MET A 1 -7.59 14.98 2.77
CA MET A 1 -7.43 14.35 4.10
C MET A 1 -6.32 15.07 4.84
N PRO A 2 -6.60 16.17 5.56
CA PRO A 2 -5.58 16.88 6.31
C PRO A 2 -4.96 15.90 7.33
N GLY A 3 -3.65 15.68 7.28
CA GLY A 3 -2.90 14.94 8.30
C GLY A 3 -2.60 13.46 8.01
N ALA A 4 -3.11 12.87 6.92
CA ALA A 4 -2.72 11.50 6.57
C ALA A 4 -1.21 11.40 6.28
N LYS A 5 -0.60 10.26 6.61
CA LYS A 5 0.83 9.98 6.36
C LYS A 5 1.00 8.84 5.38
N PHE A 6 1.81 9.07 4.36
CA PHE A 6 2.26 8.06 3.40
C PHE A 6 3.73 7.80 3.67
N VAL A 7 4.11 6.54 3.85
CA VAL A 7 5.50 6.17 4.13
C VAL A 7 5.93 5.08 3.15
N ALA A 8 6.78 5.44 2.20
CA ALA A 8 7.41 4.48 1.30
C ALA A 8 8.73 4.01 1.90
N MET A 9 8.87 2.71 2.11
CA MET A 9 10.15 2.13 2.50
C MET A 9 11.03 1.91 1.26
N LYS A 10 12.31 2.22 1.41
CA LYS A 10 13.37 2.01 0.41
C LYS A 10 14.56 1.38 1.11
N GLN A 11 15.45 0.75 0.34
CA GLN A 11 16.78 0.38 0.82
C GLN A 11 17.86 1.20 0.11
N GLN A 12 18.83 1.69 0.88
CA GLN A 12 20.04 2.30 0.35
C GLN A 12 21.25 1.81 1.16
N ALA A 13 22.27 1.27 0.48
CA ALA A 13 23.45 0.69 1.11
C ALA A 13 23.13 -0.33 2.23
N GLY A 14 22.08 -1.14 2.03
CA GLY A 14 21.63 -2.15 2.99
C GLY A 14 20.90 -1.61 4.23
N GLN A 15 20.64 -0.31 4.29
CA GLN A 15 19.87 0.32 5.38
C GLN A 15 18.46 0.70 4.91
N PRO A 16 17.44 0.53 5.77
CA PRO A 16 16.09 0.99 5.47
C PRO A 16 16.03 2.52 5.51
N ILE A 17 15.38 3.11 4.53
CA ILE A 17 15.08 4.55 4.45
C ILE A 17 13.56 4.70 4.34
N ALA A 18 13.00 5.57 5.18
CA ALA A 18 11.59 5.93 5.14
C ALA A 18 11.40 7.27 4.41
N ASP A 19 10.64 7.25 3.32
CA ASP A 19 10.19 8.45 2.61
C ASP A 19 8.80 8.83 3.14
N VAL A 20 8.76 9.82 4.04
CA VAL A 20 7.54 10.24 4.75
C VAL A 20 6.91 11.43 4.03
N MET A 21 5.70 11.24 3.53
CA MET A 21 4.98 12.19 2.69
C MET A 21 3.61 12.56 3.28
N THR A 22 3.23 13.81 3.07
CA THR A 22 1.83 14.29 3.10
C THR A 22 1.07 13.83 1.85
N PRO A 23 -0.28 13.91 1.82
CA PRO A 23 -1.04 13.60 0.62
C PRO A 23 -0.63 14.44 -0.59
N GLU A 24 -0.35 15.73 -0.36
CA GLU A 24 0.07 16.64 -1.43
C GLU A 24 1.48 16.31 -1.95
N GLU A 25 2.41 15.90 -1.09
CA GLU A 25 3.75 15.43 -1.49
C GLU A 25 3.67 14.12 -2.26
N PHE A 26 2.89 13.16 -1.76
CA PHE A 26 2.65 11.89 -2.45
C PHE A 26 2.09 12.15 -3.85
N ARG A 27 1.04 12.98 -3.97
CA ARG A 27 0.50 13.36 -5.28
C ARG A 27 1.61 13.91 -6.17
N ARG A 28 2.37 14.91 -5.72
CA ARG A 28 3.45 15.51 -6.53
C ARG A 28 4.52 14.50 -6.96
N ALA A 29 4.86 13.54 -6.10
CA ALA A 29 5.88 12.54 -6.39
C ALA A 29 5.44 11.54 -7.47
N PHE A 30 4.15 11.16 -7.48
CA PHE A 30 3.66 10.04 -8.30
C PHE A 30 2.73 10.44 -9.47
N ASP A 31 2.20 11.67 -9.51
CA ASP A 31 1.26 12.13 -10.57
C ASP A 31 1.83 11.93 -11.98
N ARG A 32 3.01 12.50 -12.23
CA ARG A 32 3.63 12.49 -13.56
C ARG A 32 4.05 11.08 -14.00
N PRO A 33 4.79 10.29 -13.18
CA PRO A 33 5.13 8.91 -13.54
C PRO A 33 3.91 8.04 -13.83
N PHE A 34 2.84 8.16 -13.03
CA PHE A 34 1.64 7.34 -13.21
C PHE A 34 0.89 7.68 -14.50
N VAL A 35 0.85 8.95 -14.87
CA VAL A 35 0.20 9.40 -16.11
C VAL A 35 1.03 9.04 -17.35
N GLU A 36 2.36 9.22 -17.30
CA GLU A 36 3.23 8.97 -18.45
C GLU A 36 3.46 7.48 -18.72
N LEU A 37 3.62 6.66 -17.68
CA LEU A 37 3.95 5.24 -17.81
C LEU A 37 2.72 4.32 -17.73
N GLY A 38 1.62 4.81 -17.17
CA GLY A 38 0.50 3.98 -16.75
C GLY A 38 0.76 3.34 -15.39
N PHE A 39 -0.28 3.24 -14.57
CA PHE A 39 -0.22 2.60 -13.27
C PHE A 39 -1.55 1.89 -12.97
N ALA A 40 -1.47 0.59 -12.77
CA ALA A 40 -2.57 -0.26 -12.32
C ALA A 40 -2.07 -1.10 -11.15
N GLU A 41 -2.64 -0.86 -9.97
CA GLU A 41 -2.40 -1.67 -8.79
C GLU A 41 -3.59 -2.62 -8.58
N ALA A 42 -3.30 -3.90 -8.32
CA ALA A 42 -4.29 -4.91 -8.00
C ALA A 42 -3.97 -5.57 -6.66
N GLU A 43 -4.96 -5.64 -5.78
CA GLU A 43 -4.84 -6.38 -4.53
C GLU A 43 -4.95 -7.89 -4.80
N ILE A 44 -3.93 -8.62 -4.38
CA ILE A 44 -3.82 -10.07 -4.51
C ILE A 44 -4.00 -10.81 -3.19
N GLY A 45 -4.16 -10.12 -2.06
CA GLY A 45 -4.50 -10.71 -0.77
C GLY A 45 -4.63 -9.66 0.33
N HIS A 46 -5.44 -9.93 1.36
CA HIS A 46 -5.56 -9.01 2.49
C HIS A 46 -5.92 -9.69 3.81
N ARG A 47 -5.62 -8.99 4.91
CA ARG A 47 -6.18 -9.24 6.23
C ARG A 47 -6.68 -7.94 6.82
N ILE A 48 -7.94 -7.94 7.24
CA ILE A 48 -8.59 -6.81 7.87
C ILE A 48 -8.81 -7.14 9.34
N GLU A 49 -8.27 -6.31 10.23
CA GLU A 49 -8.53 -6.37 11.68
C GLU A 49 -9.28 -5.11 12.07
N ARG A 50 -10.53 -5.27 12.52
CA ARG A 50 -11.42 -4.15 12.83
C ARG A 50 -11.77 -4.16 14.32
N PHE A 51 -11.83 -2.97 14.91
CA PHE A 51 -12.43 -2.77 16.24
C PHE A 51 -13.32 -1.53 16.21
N GLY A 52 -14.65 -1.72 16.26
CA GLY A 52 -15.62 -0.62 16.20
C GLY A 52 -15.49 0.23 14.92
N HIS A 53 -14.99 1.46 15.09
CA HIS A 53 -14.85 2.48 14.04
C HIS A 53 -13.40 2.66 13.53
N VAL A 54 -12.48 1.76 13.90
CA VAL A 54 -11.11 1.73 13.39
C VAL A 54 -10.78 0.38 12.76
N ALA A 55 -9.84 0.37 11.81
CA ALA A 55 -9.35 -0.86 11.20
C ALA A 55 -7.86 -0.76 10.84
N GLN A 56 -7.17 -1.88 10.94
CA GLN A 56 -5.87 -2.11 10.32
C GLN A 56 -6.05 -3.08 9.14
N VAL A 57 -5.42 -2.78 8.02
CA VAL A 57 -5.45 -3.63 6.83
C VAL A 57 -4.04 -3.90 6.36
N ARG A 58 -3.67 -5.18 6.28
CA ARG A 58 -2.55 -5.63 5.44
C ARG A 58 -3.11 -5.94 4.06
N SER A 59 -2.62 -5.27 3.03
CA SER A 59 -3.03 -5.48 1.63
C SER A 59 -1.79 -5.79 0.79
N VAL A 60 -1.74 -7.01 0.23
CA VAL A 60 -0.68 -7.44 -0.69
C VAL A 60 -1.10 -7.05 -2.08
N TYR A 61 -0.22 -6.35 -2.80
CA TYR A 61 -0.51 -5.83 -4.13
C TYR A 61 0.50 -6.29 -5.17
N GLU A 62 0.10 -6.15 -6.42
CA GLU A 62 0.96 -6.16 -7.59
C GLU A 62 0.68 -4.92 -8.44
N THR A 63 1.71 -4.43 -9.12
CA THR A 63 1.61 -3.26 -10.02
C THR A 63 1.83 -3.68 -11.46
N ARG A 64 1.20 -2.94 -12.38
CA ARG A 64 1.29 -3.10 -13.83
C ARG A 64 1.24 -1.72 -14.50
N TYR A 65 1.71 -1.60 -15.74
CA TYR A 65 1.47 -0.39 -16.55
C TYR A 65 0.02 -0.30 -17.03
N THR A 66 -0.60 -1.45 -17.33
CA THR A 66 -2.01 -1.58 -17.73
C THR A 66 -2.64 -2.74 -16.97
N ALA A 67 -3.97 -2.72 -16.81
CA ALA A 67 -4.69 -3.74 -16.02
C ALA A 67 -4.40 -5.18 -16.45
N ASP A 68 -4.31 -5.43 -17.76
CA ASP A 68 -4.03 -6.75 -18.36
C ASP A 68 -2.54 -6.96 -18.71
N GLY A 69 -1.67 -6.04 -18.29
CA GLY A 69 -0.24 -6.08 -18.56
C GLY A 69 0.54 -7.09 -17.71
N PRO A 70 1.83 -7.29 -17.99
CA PRO A 70 2.70 -8.08 -17.13
C PRO A 70 2.86 -7.41 -15.76
N VAL A 71 3.05 -8.22 -14.73
CA VAL A 71 3.39 -7.75 -13.37
C VAL A 71 4.76 -7.06 -13.41
N LEU A 72 4.83 -5.86 -12.84
CA LEU A 72 6.06 -5.07 -12.72
C LEU A 72 6.71 -5.22 -11.35
N SER A 73 5.93 -5.03 -10.29
CA SER A 73 6.38 -5.20 -8.91
C SER A 73 5.26 -5.76 -8.04
N ARG A 74 5.64 -6.22 -6.85
CA ARG A 74 4.71 -6.60 -5.78
C ARG A 74 5.15 -5.91 -4.50
N GLY A 75 4.22 -5.74 -3.57
CA GLY A 75 4.53 -5.18 -2.26
C GLY A 75 3.39 -5.36 -1.28
N VAL A 76 3.55 -4.77 -0.10
CA VAL A 76 2.56 -4.86 0.98
C VAL A 76 2.28 -3.48 1.54
N ASN A 77 1.02 -3.08 1.48
CA ASN A 77 0.47 -1.94 2.18
C ASN A 77 0.03 -2.34 3.59
N TYR A 78 0.46 -1.60 4.60
CA TYR A 78 -0.15 -1.56 5.93
C TYR A 78 -0.92 -0.25 6.08
N LEU A 79 -2.24 -0.37 6.19
CA LEU A 79 -3.17 0.74 6.21
C LEU A 79 -3.80 0.85 7.61
N LEU A 80 -3.87 2.08 8.11
CA LEU A 80 -4.67 2.43 9.28
C LEU A 80 -5.86 3.28 8.83
N LEU A 81 -7.06 2.87 9.23
CA LEU A 81 -8.30 3.50 8.82
C LEU A 81 -9.20 3.85 10.00
N TYR A 82 -10.00 4.90 9.82
CA TYR A 82 -11.11 5.25 10.71
C TYR A 82 -12.40 5.49 9.92
N TRP A 83 -13.54 5.29 10.57
CA TRP A 83 -14.88 5.57 10.05
C TRP A 83 -15.39 6.89 10.62
N ASP A 84 -15.79 7.83 9.77
CA ASP A 84 -16.29 9.16 10.20
C ASP A 84 -17.80 9.21 10.47
N GLY A 85 -18.50 8.08 10.32
CA GLY A 85 -19.97 8.02 10.34
C GLY A 85 -20.59 7.73 8.97
N THR A 86 -19.87 8.05 7.88
CA THR A 86 -20.36 7.95 6.50
C THR A 86 -19.44 7.16 5.56
N ARG A 87 -18.12 7.23 5.77
CA ARG A 87 -17.13 6.51 4.97
C ARG A 87 -15.86 6.19 5.77
N TRP A 88 -15.08 5.24 5.25
CA TRP A 88 -13.74 4.95 5.75
C TRP A 88 -12.72 5.91 5.15
N TRP A 89 -11.77 6.34 5.98
CA TRP A 89 -10.65 7.20 5.63
C TRP A 89 -9.33 6.54 6.02
N ILE A 90 -8.32 6.70 5.18
CA ILE A 90 -6.94 6.30 5.50
C ILE A 90 -6.31 7.40 6.34
N THR A 91 -5.85 7.06 7.54
CA THR A 91 -5.04 7.97 8.36
C THR A 91 -3.54 7.75 8.14
N ALA A 92 -3.13 6.53 7.80
CA ALA A 92 -1.75 6.22 7.44
C ALA A 92 -1.69 5.06 6.44
N ALA A 93 -0.76 5.15 5.50
CA ALA A 93 -0.36 4.07 4.62
C ALA A 93 1.16 3.93 4.68
N VAL A 94 1.64 2.75 5.04
CA VAL A 94 3.07 2.41 5.07
C VAL A 94 3.25 1.19 4.18
N TRP A 95 4.22 1.23 3.27
CA TRP A 95 4.46 0.12 2.36
C TRP A 95 5.94 -0.13 2.14
N ASP A 96 6.23 -1.38 1.78
CA ASP A 96 7.54 -1.84 1.31
C ASP A 96 7.33 -2.76 0.12
N ASP A 97 8.26 -2.73 -0.82
CA ASP A 97 8.25 -3.55 -2.02
C ASP A 97 8.95 -4.89 -1.77
N GLU A 98 8.46 -5.91 -2.46
CA GLU A 98 9.10 -7.22 -2.46
C GLU A 98 10.46 -7.17 -3.15
N ARG A 99 11.42 -7.91 -2.58
CA ARG A 99 12.80 -8.05 -3.09
C ARG A 99 13.36 -9.41 -2.67
N PRO A 100 14.48 -9.88 -3.26
CA PRO A 100 15.02 -11.22 -2.97
C PRO A 100 15.31 -11.50 -1.49
N ASP A 101 15.69 -10.48 -0.72
CA ASP A 101 15.94 -10.54 0.73
C ASP A 101 14.70 -10.25 1.59
N ASN A 102 13.57 -9.89 0.98
CA ASN A 102 12.28 -9.64 1.62
C ASN A 102 11.13 -10.14 0.72
N PRO A 103 10.99 -11.47 0.56
CA PRO A 103 9.93 -12.06 -0.25
C PRO A 103 8.57 -11.93 0.44
N ILE A 104 7.51 -11.77 -0.34
CA ILE A 104 6.14 -11.89 0.16
C ILE A 104 5.90 -13.37 0.50
N LEU A 105 5.24 -13.62 1.63
CA LEU A 105 4.86 -14.98 2.00
C LEU A 105 3.80 -15.51 1.03
N ASP A 106 4.04 -16.66 0.40
CA ASP A 106 3.08 -17.32 -0.50
C ASP A 106 1.71 -17.50 0.15
N SER A 107 1.67 -17.76 1.45
CA SER A 107 0.43 -17.89 2.23
C SER A 107 -0.42 -16.62 2.27
N TRP A 108 0.14 -15.46 1.94
CA TRP A 108 -0.62 -14.21 1.88
C TRP A 108 -1.25 -13.96 0.51
N ILE A 109 -0.80 -14.65 -0.53
CA ILE A 109 -1.33 -14.51 -1.89
C ILE A 109 -2.65 -15.30 -1.98
N GLY A 110 -3.70 -14.65 -2.47
CA GLY A 110 -5.07 -15.19 -2.54
C GLY A 110 -5.81 -15.22 -1.20
N LEU A 111 -5.10 -15.08 -0.07
CA LEU A 111 -5.69 -15.08 1.26
C LEU A 111 -6.48 -13.78 1.51
N ARG A 112 -7.74 -13.91 1.91
CA ARG A 112 -8.64 -12.78 2.24
C ARG A 112 -9.30 -13.02 3.59
N GLU A 113 -8.80 -12.34 4.61
CA GLU A 113 -9.24 -12.52 6.00
C GLU A 113 -9.95 -11.28 6.54
N ARG A 114 -10.97 -11.50 7.37
CA ARG A 114 -11.63 -10.46 8.16
C ARG A 114 -11.77 -10.93 9.59
N VAL A 115 -11.15 -10.20 10.51
CA VAL A 115 -11.22 -10.41 11.95
C VAL A 115 -12.08 -9.28 12.50
N GLN A 116 -13.19 -9.64 13.15
CA GLN A 116 -14.13 -8.71 13.77
C GLN A 116 -13.80 -8.46 15.24
#